data_AF-A0A413FDK8-F1
#
_entry.id   AF-A0A413FDK8-F1
#
_cell.length_a   1.000
_cell.length_b   1.000
_cell.length_c   1.000
_cell.angle_alpha   90.00
_cell.angle_beta   90.00
_cell.angle_gamma   90.00
#
_symmetry.space_group_name_H-M   'P 1'
#
loop_
_entity.id
_entity.type
_entity.pdbx_description
1 polymer ?
#
loop_
_entity_poly.entity_id
_entity_poly.type
_entity_poly.pdbx_seq_one_letter_code
_entity_poly.pdbx_strand_id
1 'polypeptide(L)'
;MGGHGVGKDTESRARRCGGFTLLETVMALTIASIALLFFTGFLVPQLKLYYRFGRTSEAKQVCGRIYREIEEQLRYGYDFAVDPEDPATLYYRVRETERSGDGYRSGVGEDGPLQFDGALLDGGQELGMRLELDFTGTDEDAVCVRIQLLEENGDEVIWEQRAYVSSLYGEIEEGKPDGTH
;
A
#
# COMPACT_ATOMS: atom_id res chain seq x y z
N MET A 1 -44.22 11.28 -77.26
CA MET A 1 -43.55 11.65 -76.00
C MET A 1 -42.09 11.27 -76.19
N GLY A 2 -41.17 12.15 -76.60
CA GLY A 2 -40.78 13.40 -75.94
C GLY A 2 -39.87 13.05 -74.76
N GLY A 3 -38.57 13.32 -74.72
CA GLY A 3 -37.76 14.19 -75.57
C GLY A 3 -36.26 14.01 -75.36
N HIS A 4 -35.53 14.82 -76.12
CA HIS A 4 -34.10 15.02 -76.23
C HIS A 4 -33.41 15.49 -74.92
N GLY A 5 -32.18 15.00 -74.71
CA GLY A 5 -30.96 15.82 -74.78
C GLY A 5 -30.59 16.79 -73.64
N VAL A 6 -29.49 16.44 -72.97
CA VAL A 6 -28.36 17.29 -72.50
C VAL A 6 -28.66 18.45 -71.54
N GLY A 7 -28.10 18.34 -70.33
CA GLY A 7 -27.85 19.47 -69.43
C GLY A 7 -26.84 19.06 -68.35
N LYS A 8 -25.62 19.58 -68.44
CA LYS A 8 -24.57 19.48 -67.43
C LYS A 8 -24.88 20.49 -66.31
N ASP A 9 -25.02 20.01 -65.09
CA ASP A 9 -24.81 20.83 -63.90
C ASP A 9 -23.70 20.11 -63.09
N THR A 10 -22.43 20.41 -63.37
CA THR A 10 -21.58 21.29 -62.56
C THR A 10 -21.78 21.04 -61.06
N GLU A 11 -20.88 20.30 -60.42
CA GLU A 11 -19.75 20.93 -59.71
C GLU A 11 -20.26 21.86 -58.62
N SER A 12 -20.28 21.44 -57.35
CA SER A 12 -19.15 21.77 -56.49
C SER A 12 -19.28 21.06 -55.14
N ARG A 13 -18.85 19.79 -55.10
CA ARG A 13 -18.37 19.24 -53.83
C ARG A 13 -16.98 19.83 -53.60
N ALA A 14 -16.95 21.08 -53.15
CA ALA A 14 -15.75 21.74 -52.69
C ALA A 14 -15.23 20.97 -51.45
N ARG A 15 -14.47 19.90 -51.71
CA ARG A 15 -13.47 19.42 -50.76
C ARG A 15 -12.58 20.62 -50.49
N ARG A 16 -12.75 21.24 -49.32
CA ARG A 16 -11.74 22.12 -48.74
C ARG A 16 -10.51 21.27 -48.46
N CYS A 17 -9.69 21.04 -49.48
CA CYS A 17 -8.31 20.65 -49.31
C CYS A 17 -7.56 21.89 -48.80
N GLY A 18 -7.68 22.17 -47.50
CA GLY A 18 -6.85 23.14 -46.82
C GLY A 18 -5.45 22.56 -46.68
N GLY A 19 -4.54 22.91 -47.59
CA GLY A 19 -3.13 22.62 -47.41
C GLY A 19 -2.57 23.48 -46.28
N PHE A 20 -1.81 22.88 -45.37
CA PHE A 20 -1.09 23.60 -44.33
C PHE A 20 0.03 24.44 -44.94
N THR A 21 0.22 25.66 -44.43
CA THR A 21 1.38 26.45 -44.83
C THR A 21 2.64 25.93 -44.15
N LEU A 22 3.80 26.03 -44.81
CA LEU A 22 5.08 25.55 -44.25
C LEU A 22 5.40 26.21 -42.91
N LEU A 23 5.10 27.50 -42.78
CA LEU A 23 5.29 28.28 -41.55
C LEU A 23 4.40 27.78 -40.41
N GLU A 24 3.15 27.41 -40.70
CA GLU A 24 2.23 26.83 -39.71
C GLU A 24 2.71 25.46 -39.22
N THR A 25 3.26 24.63 -40.11
CA THR A 25 3.85 23.34 -39.72
C THR A 25 5.09 23.54 -38.85
N VAL A 26 5.97 24.49 -39.20
CA VAL A 26 7.17 24.79 -38.41
C VAL A 26 6.79 25.34 -37.04
N MET A 27 5.82 26.25 -36.95
CA MET A 27 5.31 26.76 -35.67
C MET A 27 4.67 25.67 -34.82
N ALA A 28 3.87 24.79 -35.42
CA ALA A 28 3.28 23.66 -34.71
C ALA A 28 4.36 22.71 -34.18
N LEU A 29 5.41 22.47 -34.97
CA LEU A 29 6.49 21.55 -34.61
C LEU A 29 7.41 22.12 -33.54
N THR A 30 7.67 23.42 -33.52
CA THR A 30 8.42 24.07 -32.44
C THR A 30 7.64 24.06 -31.12
N ILE A 31 6.34 24.39 -31.16
CA ILE A 31 5.48 24.31 -29.98
C ILE A 31 5.40 22.86 -29.47
N ALA A 32 5.21 21.90 -30.37
CA ALA A 32 5.19 20.47 -30.01
C ALA A 32 6.51 20.02 -29.39
N SER A 33 7.65 20.49 -29.90
CA SER A 33 8.97 20.15 -29.37
C SER A 33 9.20 20.72 -27.97
N ILE A 34 8.81 21.97 -27.74
CA ILE A 34 8.90 22.60 -26.41
C ILE A 34 7.97 21.89 -25.42
N ALA A 35 6.75 21.58 -25.84
CA ALA A 35 5.81 20.82 -25.04
C ALA A 35 6.38 19.45 -24.68
N LEU A 36 6.94 18.73 -25.66
CA LEU A 36 7.56 17.41 -25.44
C LEU A 36 8.67 17.49 -24.39
N LEU A 37 9.60 18.44 -24.53
CA LEU A 37 10.69 18.63 -23.56
C LEU A 37 10.18 18.95 -22.16
N PHE A 38 9.13 19.76 -22.05
CA PHE A 38 8.49 20.06 -20.77
C PHE A 38 7.84 18.81 -20.15
N PHE A 39 7.10 18.02 -20.94
CA PHE A 39 6.49 16.79 -20.44
C PHE A 39 7.54 15.77 -19.99
N THR A 40 8.58 15.54 -20.79
CA THR A 40 9.61 14.55 -20.46
C THR A 40 10.53 15.01 -19.34
N GLY A 41 10.90 16.29 -19.31
CA GLY A 41 11.87 16.82 -18.37
C GLY A 41 11.28 17.21 -17.02
N PHE A 42 10.02 17.62 -16.98
CA PHE A 42 9.40 18.13 -15.75
C PHE A 42 8.18 17.31 -15.33
N LEU A 43 7.20 17.11 -16.22
CA LEU A 43 5.93 16.53 -15.82
C LEU A 43 6.04 15.03 -15.48
N VAL A 44 6.73 14.24 -16.30
CA VAL A 44 6.91 12.79 -16.07
C VAL A 44 7.61 12.49 -14.74
N PRO A 45 8.74 13.14 -14.39
CA PRO A 45 9.37 12.96 -13.08
C PRO A 45 8.47 13.36 -11.91
N GLN A 46 7.78 14.50 -12.01
CA GLN A 46 6.87 14.99 -10.95
C GLN A 46 5.68 14.05 -10.75
N LEU A 47 5.11 13.55 -11.84
CA LEU A 47 4.00 12.59 -11.81
C LEU A 47 4.45 11.25 -11.19
N LYS A 48 5.63 10.75 -11.56
CA LYS A 48 6.22 9.55 -10.94
C LYS A 48 6.44 9.74 -9.44
N LEU A 49 6.92 10.91 -9.02
CA LEU A 49 7.08 11.25 -7.61
C LEU A 49 5.72 11.28 -6.90
N TYR A 50 4.73 11.95 -7.49
CA TYR A 50 3.38 12.05 -6.94
C TYR A 50 2.74 10.67 -6.73
N TYR A 51 2.83 9.77 -7.71
CA TYR A 51 2.33 8.40 -7.57
C TYR A 51 3.07 7.62 -6.47
N ARG A 52 4.40 7.77 -6.38
CA ARG A 52 5.17 7.15 -5.28
C ARG A 52 4.76 7.72 -3.92
N PHE A 53 4.62 9.04 -3.80
CA PHE A 53 4.19 9.68 -2.55
C PHE A 53 2.77 9.27 -2.13
N GLY A 54 1.83 9.20 -3.08
CA GLY A 54 0.48 8.71 -2.82
C GLY A 54 0.50 7.27 -2.28
N ARG A 55 1.21 6.38 -2.97
CA ARG A 55 1.34 4.98 -2.58
C ARG A 55 2.02 4.80 -1.22
N THR A 56 3.08 5.56 -0.93
CA THR A 56 3.74 5.55 0.38
C THR A 56 2.84 6.11 1.48
N SER A 57 2.02 7.13 1.17
CA SER A 57 1.07 7.69 2.14
C SER A 57 -0.03 6.69 2.48
N GLU A 58 -0.56 5.98 1.50
CA GLU A 58 -1.54 4.90 1.69
C GLU A 58 -0.93 3.75 2.51
N ALA A 59 0.28 3.31 2.15
CA ALA A 59 1.00 2.28 2.89
C ALA A 59 1.23 2.66 4.36
N LYS A 60 1.55 3.92 4.66
CA LYS A 60 1.67 4.40 6.05
C LYS A 60 0.35 4.29 6.82
N GLN A 61 -0.77 4.61 6.20
CA GLN A 61 -2.09 4.51 6.86
C GLN A 61 -2.46 3.04 7.13
N VAL A 62 -2.21 2.16 6.16
CA VAL A 62 -2.40 0.71 6.32
C VAL A 62 -1.51 0.17 7.44
N CYS A 63 -0.22 0.53 7.44
CA CYS A 63 0.73 0.14 8.48
C CYS A 63 0.30 0.59 9.88
N GLY A 64 -0.20 1.83 10.01
CA GLY A 64 -0.72 2.33 11.28
C GLY A 64 -1.96 1.58 11.77
N ARG A 65 -2.85 1.15 10.85
CA ARG A 65 -4.01 0.31 11.19
C ARG A 65 -3.56 -1.07 11.68
N ILE A 66 -2.64 -1.70 10.95
CA ILE A 66 -2.08 -3.01 11.29
C ILE A 66 -1.41 -2.96 12.65
N TYR A 67 -0.57 -1.95 12.90
CA TYR A 67 0.06 -1.74 14.20
C TYR A 67 -0.97 -1.67 15.33
N ARG A 68 -2.04 -0.87 15.15
CA ARG A 68 -3.09 -0.74 16.17
C ARG A 68 -3.78 -2.07 16.47
N GLU A 69 -4.04 -2.87 15.44
CA GLU A 69 -4.69 -4.18 15.60
C GLU A 69 -3.77 -5.21 16.27
N ILE A 70 -2.48 -5.22 15.90
CA ILE A 70 -1.45 -6.00 16.59
C ILE A 70 -1.36 -5.58 18.05
N GLU A 71 -1.33 -4.27 18.33
CA GLU A 71 -1.28 -3.73 19.68
C GLU A 71 -2.53 -4.14 20.48
N GLU A 72 -3.73 -3.98 19.93
CA GLU A 72 -4.99 -4.33 20.60
C GLU A 72 -5.07 -5.81 21.00
N GLN A 73 -4.49 -6.70 20.18
CA GLN A 73 -4.43 -8.14 20.46
C GLN A 73 -3.33 -8.51 21.46
N LEU A 74 -2.13 -7.96 21.29
CA LEU A 74 -0.94 -8.37 22.05
C LEU A 74 -0.76 -7.59 23.36
N ARG A 75 -1.43 -6.45 23.53
CA ARG A 75 -1.36 -5.63 24.75
C ARG A 75 -1.72 -6.40 26.04
N TYR A 76 -2.61 -7.38 25.94
CA TYR A 76 -3.00 -8.26 27.05
C TYR A 76 -2.22 -9.59 27.09
N GLY A 77 -1.33 -9.79 26.13
CA GLY A 77 -0.47 -10.96 26.02
C GLY A 77 0.71 -10.91 27.00
N TYR A 78 1.23 -12.08 27.37
CA TYR A 78 2.49 -12.25 28.11
C TYR A 78 3.15 -13.58 27.70
N ASP A 79 4.40 -13.82 28.11
CA ASP A 79 5.17 -15.03 27.75
C ASP A 79 5.27 -15.17 26.22
N PHE A 80 5.79 -14.12 25.57
CA PHE A 80 5.90 -14.07 24.13
C PHE A 80 7.05 -14.96 23.64
N ALA A 81 6.76 -15.80 22.64
CA ALA A 81 7.74 -16.69 22.03
C ALA A 81 7.55 -16.72 20.51
N VAL A 82 8.64 -16.52 19.77
CA VAL A 82 8.64 -16.61 18.31
C VAL A 82 9.01 -18.02 17.90
N ASP A 83 8.39 -18.55 16.85
CA ASP A 83 8.77 -19.83 16.29
C ASP A 83 10.22 -19.76 15.74
N PRO A 84 11.14 -20.64 16.18
CA PRO A 84 12.51 -20.63 15.71
C PRO A 84 12.67 -21.00 14.22
N GLU A 85 11.70 -21.68 13.62
CA GLU A 85 11.68 -22.05 12.20
C GLU A 85 10.91 -21.03 11.34
N ASP A 86 9.99 -20.27 11.93
CA ASP A 86 9.18 -19.26 11.23
C ASP A 86 9.09 -17.92 11.99
N PRO A 87 9.87 -16.88 11.59
CA PRO A 87 9.85 -15.59 12.27
C PRO A 87 8.53 -14.83 12.11
N ALA A 88 7.62 -15.25 11.23
CA ALA A 88 6.28 -14.68 11.10
C ALA A 88 5.29 -15.25 12.13
N THR A 89 5.65 -16.33 12.83
CA THR A 89 4.78 -16.98 13.81
C THR A 89 5.15 -16.57 15.24
N LEU A 90 4.18 -15.97 15.93
CA LEU A 90 4.29 -15.55 17.33
C LEU A 90 3.30 -16.32 18.21
N TYR A 91 3.78 -16.80 19.35
CA TYR A 91 3.00 -17.42 20.41
C TYR A 91 2.95 -16.51 21.65
N TYR A 92 1.81 -16.50 22.34
CA TYR A 92 1.59 -15.69 23.54
C TYR A 92 0.52 -16.29 24.44
N ARG A 93 0.45 -15.88 25.71
CA ARG A 93 -0.63 -16.26 26.64
C ARG A 93 -1.46 -15.07 27.05
N VAL A 94 -2.72 -15.31 27.40
CA VAL A 94 -3.64 -14.29 27.95
C VAL A 94 -4.21 -14.81 29.26
N ARG A 95 -4.38 -13.93 30.27
CA ARG A 95 -4.98 -14.33 31.55
C ARG A 95 -6.49 -14.57 31.39
N GLU A 96 -7.02 -15.62 32.02
CA GLU A 96 -8.42 -16.06 31.88
C GLU A 96 -9.47 -14.96 32.16
N THR A 97 -9.15 -13.99 33.02
CA THR A 97 -10.04 -12.88 33.38
C THR A 97 -10.34 -11.91 32.23
N GLU A 98 -9.50 -11.90 31.18
CA GLU A 98 -9.65 -11.01 30.02
C GLU A 98 -10.05 -11.74 28.73
N ARG A 99 -10.28 -13.06 28.82
CA ARG A 99 -10.87 -13.86 27.74
C ARG A 99 -12.32 -13.43 27.42
N SER A 100 -12.95 -12.70 28.34
CA SER A 100 -14.37 -12.31 28.28
C SER A 100 -14.56 -10.91 27.68
N GLY A 101 -14.26 -10.79 26.39
CA GLY A 101 -14.70 -9.69 25.53
C GLY A 101 -15.05 -10.27 24.17
N ASP A 102 -16.33 -10.22 23.79
CA ASP A 102 -16.84 -10.68 22.49
C ASP A 102 -15.94 -10.19 21.34
N GLY A 103 -15.18 -11.09 20.70
CA GLY A 103 -14.47 -10.75 19.47
C GLY A 103 -13.34 -11.68 19.02
N TYR A 104 -12.49 -12.19 19.92
CA TYR A 104 -11.29 -12.92 19.50
C TYR A 104 -11.49 -14.44 19.52
N ARG A 105 -11.81 -14.99 18.34
CA ARG A 105 -12.03 -16.42 18.10
C ARG A 105 -10.72 -17.21 18.20
N SER A 106 -10.53 -17.85 19.35
CA SER A 106 -10.19 -19.28 19.52
C SER A 106 -9.22 -19.92 18.51
N GLY A 107 -7.92 -19.87 18.80
CA GLY A 107 -7.02 -21.02 18.61
C GLY A 107 -7.14 -21.96 19.82
N VAL A 108 -7.25 -23.26 19.57
CA VAL A 108 -7.60 -24.30 20.57
C VAL A 108 -6.58 -24.41 21.69
N GLY A 109 -7.05 -24.41 22.94
CA GLY A 109 -6.29 -24.91 24.09
C GLY A 109 -6.84 -24.42 25.44
N GLU A 110 -7.53 -25.30 26.16
CA GLU A 110 -7.47 -25.32 27.63
C GLU A 110 -5.97 -25.34 28.03
N ASP A 111 -5.52 -24.40 28.86
CA ASP A 111 -4.16 -24.26 29.43
C ASP A 111 -2.94 -24.04 28.47
N GLY A 112 -3.13 -23.79 27.17
CA GLY A 112 -2.02 -23.65 26.19
C GLY A 112 -1.74 -22.23 25.66
N PRO A 113 -0.55 -21.96 25.08
CA PRO A 113 -0.25 -20.69 24.41
C PRO A 113 -1.09 -20.51 23.13
N LEU A 114 -1.53 -19.27 22.90
CA LEU A 114 -2.23 -18.81 21.69
C LEU A 114 -1.22 -18.48 20.60
N GLN A 115 -1.62 -18.65 19.34
CA GLN A 115 -0.85 -18.23 18.17
C GLN A 115 -1.44 -16.94 17.60
N PHE A 116 -0.59 -15.97 17.28
CA PHE A 116 -0.99 -14.76 16.55
C PHE A 116 -1.27 -15.10 15.08
N ASP A 117 -2.47 -14.80 14.60
CA ASP A 117 -2.87 -15.03 13.21
C ASP A 117 -2.75 -13.74 12.39
N GLY A 118 -1.58 -13.54 11.78
CA GLY A 118 -1.33 -12.40 10.90
C GLY A 118 -2.17 -12.40 9.62
N ALA A 119 -2.80 -13.52 9.24
CA ALA A 119 -3.62 -13.60 8.04
C ALA A 119 -4.97 -12.88 8.17
N LEU A 120 -5.41 -12.60 9.41
CA LEU A 120 -6.63 -11.82 9.68
C LEU A 120 -6.44 -10.32 9.47
N LEU A 121 -5.20 -9.85 9.36
CA LEU A 121 -4.89 -8.44 9.17
C LEU A 121 -5.14 -8.04 7.72
N ASP A 122 -5.88 -6.95 7.53
CA ASP A 122 -6.02 -6.32 6.23
C ASP A 122 -4.73 -5.59 5.83
N GLY A 123 -3.90 -6.30 5.07
CA GLY A 123 -2.63 -5.82 4.51
C GLY A 123 -2.76 -4.80 3.37
N GLY A 124 -3.97 -4.31 3.06
CA GLY A 124 -4.18 -3.43 1.91
C GLY A 124 -4.16 -4.17 0.57
N GLN A 125 -4.66 -5.41 0.53
CA GLN A 125 -4.75 -6.21 -0.70
C GLN A 125 -5.56 -5.49 -1.78
N GLU A 126 -6.60 -4.75 -1.40
CA GLU A 126 -7.39 -3.92 -2.33
C GLU A 126 -6.56 -2.80 -3.00
N LEU A 127 -5.42 -2.43 -2.41
CA LEU A 127 -4.48 -1.44 -2.93
C LEU A 127 -3.30 -2.09 -3.69
N GLY A 128 -3.34 -3.41 -3.91
CA GLY A 128 -2.24 -4.15 -4.54
C GLY A 128 -0.99 -4.22 -3.67
N MET A 129 -1.16 -4.30 -2.34
CA MET A 129 -0.08 -4.45 -1.38
C MET A 129 -0.11 -5.83 -0.71
N ARG A 130 1.07 -6.38 -0.40
CA ARG A 130 1.25 -7.59 0.39
C ARG A 130 1.84 -7.25 1.74
N LEU A 131 1.21 -7.74 2.80
CA LEU A 131 1.71 -7.62 4.18
C LEU A 131 2.64 -8.78 4.52
N GLU A 132 3.80 -8.46 5.05
CA GLU A 132 4.71 -9.40 5.69
C GLU A 132 5.02 -8.93 7.11
N LEU A 133 5.02 -9.89 8.05
CA LEU A 133 5.32 -9.67 9.45
C LEU A 133 6.54 -10.49 9.84
N ASP A 134 7.39 -9.91 10.66
CA ASP A 134 8.56 -10.56 11.23
C ASP A 134 8.68 -10.15 12.69
N PHE A 135 8.60 -11.13 13.60
CA PHE A 135 8.67 -10.94 15.04
C PHE A 135 10.07 -11.12 15.63
N THR A 136 11.09 -11.25 14.78
CA THR A 136 12.49 -11.41 15.20
C THR A 136 12.92 -10.29 16.14
N GLY A 137 13.46 -10.67 17.30
CA GLY A 137 13.88 -9.72 18.34
C GLY A 137 12.82 -9.47 19.42
N THR A 138 11.70 -10.19 19.38
CA THR A 138 10.77 -10.31 20.50
C THR A 138 11.46 -10.98 21.69
N ASP A 139 11.20 -10.43 22.88
CA ASP A 139 11.58 -10.98 24.18
C ASP A 139 10.32 -11.37 24.98
N GLU A 140 10.48 -11.94 26.17
CA GLU A 140 9.36 -12.45 26.98
C GLU A 140 8.37 -11.35 27.43
N ASP A 141 8.82 -10.09 27.48
CA ASP A 141 8.07 -8.93 28.02
C ASP A 141 7.55 -7.98 26.93
N ALA A 142 8.20 -7.96 25.77
CA ALA A 142 7.91 -7.06 24.67
C ALA A 142 8.05 -7.76 23.31
N VAL A 143 6.99 -7.62 22.52
CA VAL A 143 6.97 -8.06 21.12
C VAL A 143 7.66 -7.01 20.26
N CYS A 144 8.68 -7.44 19.52
CA CYS A 144 9.23 -6.65 18.43
C CYS A 144 8.57 -7.13 17.14
N VAL A 145 7.87 -6.24 16.44
CA VAL A 145 7.28 -6.56 15.14
C VAL A 145 7.83 -5.64 14.07
N ARG A 146 8.29 -6.25 12.98
CA ARG A 146 8.61 -5.57 11.74
C ARG A 146 7.44 -5.78 10.78
N ILE A 147 6.80 -4.68 10.44
CA ILE A 147 5.67 -4.62 9.51
C ILE A 147 6.22 -4.15 8.17
N GLN A 148 6.12 -5.00 7.15
CA GLN A 148 6.54 -4.70 5.79
C GLN A 148 5.34 -4.75 4.85
N LEU A 149 5.22 -3.70 4.02
CA LEU A 149 4.25 -3.64 2.93
C LEU A 149 5.02 -3.67 1.61
N LEU A 150 4.80 -4.73 0.84
CA LEU A 150 5.41 -4.96 -0.47
C LEU A 150 4.39 -4.74 -1.58
N GLU A 151 4.86 -4.55 -2.81
CA GLU A 151 3.99 -4.61 -3.98
C GLU A 151 3.46 -6.04 -4.17
N GLU A 152 2.16 -6.21 -4.45
CA GLU A 152 1.50 -7.52 -4.51
C GLU A 152 2.24 -8.56 -5.37
N ASN A 153 2.78 -8.11 -6.50
CA ASN A 153 3.43 -8.96 -7.51
C ASN A 153 4.95 -8.75 -7.60
N GLY A 154 5.56 -8.13 -6.59
CA GLY A 154 7.00 -7.84 -6.56
C GLY A 154 7.58 -7.97 -5.16
N ASP A 155 8.90 -7.80 -5.09
CA ASP A 155 9.64 -7.78 -3.82
C ASP A 155 10.09 -6.35 -3.44
N GLU A 156 9.55 -5.33 -4.12
CA GLU A 156 9.82 -3.92 -3.77
C GLU A 156 9.05 -3.56 -2.49
N VAL A 157 9.79 -3.23 -1.43
CA VAL A 157 9.24 -2.73 -0.18
C VAL A 157 8.74 -1.30 -0.40
N ILE A 158 7.43 -1.11 -0.29
CA ILE A 158 6.77 0.19 -0.37
C ILE A 158 6.98 0.96 0.94
N TRP A 159 6.86 0.25 2.07
CA TRP A 159 7.02 0.79 3.40
C TRP A 159 7.47 -0.30 4.39
N GLU A 160 8.33 0.09 5.33
CA GLU A 160 8.75 -0.74 6.46
C GLU A 160 8.63 0.08 7.74
N GLN A 161 8.09 -0.54 8.79
CA GLN A 161 8.09 0.01 10.14
C GLN A 161 8.45 -1.08 11.13
N ARG A 162 9.32 -0.76 12.09
CA ARG A 162 9.51 -1.56 13.29
C ARG A 162 8.75 -0.93 14.45
N ALA A 163 8.03 -1.75 15.19
CA ALA A 163 7.27 -1.34 16.35
C ALA A 163 7.51 -2.31 17.50
N TYR A 164 7.31 -1.81 18.72
CA TYR A 164 7.42 -2.60 19.94
C TYR A 164 6.09 -2.55 20.67
N VAL A 165 5.56 -3.71 21.03
CA VAL A 165 4.34 -3.83 21.84
C VAL A 165 4.74 -4.47 23.16
N SER A 166 4.74 -3.67 24.22
CA SER A 166 4.97 -4.17 25.57
C SER A 166 3.68 -4.74 26.15
N SER A 167 3.81 -5.83 26.92
CA SER A 167 2.68 -6.32 27.72
C SER A 167 2.28 -5.27 28.77
N LEU A 168 0.98 -5.10 29.02
CA LEU A 168 0.50 -4.39 30.22
C LEU A 168 0.84 -5.13 31.53
N TYR A 169 1.25 -6.38 31.43
CA TYR A 169 1.59 -7.26 32.56
C TYR A 169 3.08 -7.47 32.74
N GLY A 170 3.92 -6.92 31.87
CA GLY A 170 5.37 -6.88 32.05
C GLY A 170 5.72 -5.96 33.22
N GLU A 171 6.76 -6.29 33.98
CA GLU A 171 7.29 -5.36 34.97
C GLU A 171 7.65 -4.04 34.26
N ILE A 172 7.11 -2.93 34.76
CA ILE A 172 7.45 -1.60 34.28
C ILE A 172 8.87 -1.31 34.77
N GLU A 173 9.89 -1.77 34.05
CA GLU A 173 11.23 -1.20 34.21
C GLU A 173 11.21 0.21 33.60
N GLU A 174 11.16 1.22 34.48
CA GLU A 174 11.41 2.63 34.17
C GLU A 174 12.74 2.76 33.38
N GLY A 175 12.67 2.81 32.05
CA GLY A 175 13.86 3.01 31.24
C GLY A 175 13.76 2.77 29.73
N LYS A 176 12.74 2.10 29.21
CA LYS A 176 12.58 1.92 27.76
C LYS A 176 11.97 3.20 27.14
N PRO A 177 12.58 3.80 26.10
CA PRO A 177 12.09 5.05 25.54
C PRO A 177 10.68 4.84 24.98
N ASP A 178 9.75 5.63 25.53
CA ASP A 178 8.37 5.72 25.09
C ASP A 178 8.37 6.15 23.61
N GLY A 179 8.19 5.16 22.74
CA GLY A 179 8.33 5.31 21.30
C GLY A 179 7.08 5.93 20.68
N THR A 180 6.87 7.22 20.93
CA THR A 180 6.00 8.06 20.09
C THR A 180 6.80 9.21 19.50
N HIS A 181 6.93 9.22 18.17
CA HIS A 181 6.44 10.28 17.28
C HIS A 181 6.69 9.95 15.81
#